data_AF-A0A7J8R4L5-F1
#
_entry.id   AF-A0A7J8R4L5-F1
#
_cell.length_a   1.000
_cell.length_b   1.000
_cell.length_c   1.000
_cell.angle_alpha   90.00
_cell.angle_beta   90.00
_cell.angle_gamma   90.00
#
_symmetry.space_group_name_H-M   'P 1'
#
loop_
_entity.id
_entity.type
_entity.pdbx_description
1 polymer ?
#
loop_
_entity_poly.entity_id
_entity_poly.type
_entity_poly.pdbx_seq_one_letter_code
_entity_poly.pdbx_strand_id
1 'polypeptide(L)'
;MLFKPKSVRTHFSGLIFFQNYQRNLWVKPSHRYGKYNEEDDDDKDPKLRNTKENQLDHFYLYKSKGQHLLTNTRILDAIVRRSNIKPTDTVLEIGPGTGNLTVKLLEAAEKVVAVEIDKRMVDVLHKRVAENGLQERLNVICKDAMKVEFPQFDLVVANIPYGISSPLIAKLVYGRNPFRSATLLLQKEFARRLLAEPGDSEFNRLAVNVNLVADVEFVMDVSKREFLPCPKVDSSVVIIRPKPELPDVNLNEWRAFTRTCFGKKNKTLGATFKQKKKVMQLLELAKTTSLNKENPPTGNNYECDEYYDGKYEDEDTDGEECFASSTSDLEMNLFKEKIVGILRKSGFEDKRPSKVSNEDLLHLLSLFNQAGIYFHDHVKPNDLGNANAADLS
;
A
#
# COMPACT_ATOMS: atom_id res chain seq x y z
N MET A 1 53.84 40.41 -4.79
CA MET A 1 53.37 40.02 -3.45
C MET A 1 52.28 38.98 -3.61
N LEU A 2 52.55 37.75 -3.17
CA LEU A 2 51.63 36.61 -3.15
C LEU A 2 50.66 36.75 -1.97
N PHE A 3 49.35 36.57 -2.20
CA PHE A 3 48.42 36.24 -1.13
C PHE A 3 47.57 35.03 -1.55
N LYS A 4 47.78 33.92 -0.84
CA LYS A 4 47.06 32.64 -0.96
C LYS A 4 45.65 32.76 -0.35
N PRO A 5 44.64 32.06 -0.89
CA PRO A 5 43.37 31.86 -0.19
C PRO A 5 43.53 30.80 0.91
N LYS A 6 42.96 31.08 2.10
CA LYS A 6 42.88 30.13 3.22
C LYS A 6 41.88 29.01 2.87
N SER A 7 42.42 27.80 2.78
CA SER A 7 41.67 26.54 2.74
C SER A 7 40.96 26.34 4.09
N VAL A 8 39.63 26.26 4.07
CA VAL A 8 38.85 25.75 5.20
C VAL A 8 38.51 24.29 4.90
N ARG A 9 39.31 23.39 5.48
CA ARG A 9 39.00 21.97 5.58
C ARG A 9 37.90 21.79 6.63
N THR A 10 36.68 21.49 6.21
CA THR A 10 35.62 20.97 7.08
C THR A 10 34.91 19.79 6.39
N HIS A 11 35.64 18.69 6.22
CA HIS A 11 35.10 17.43 5.69
C HIS A 11 35.72 16.24 6.43
N PHE A 12 35.49 16.10 7.75
CA PHE A 12 35.83 14.84 8.45
C PHE A 12 34.97 14.55 9.71
N SER A 13 34.06 15.42 10.14
CA SER A 13 33.21 15.18 11.32
C SER A 13 31.98 14.31 11.06
N GLY A 14 31.38 14.35 9.86
CA GLY A 14 30.16 13.59 9.54
C GLY A 14 30.38 12.07 9.43
N LEU A 15 31.57 11.64 9.00
CA LEU A 15 31.86 10.22 8.74
C LEU A 15 32.14 9.42 10.04
N ILE A 16 32.78 10.06 11.02
CA ILE A 16 33.11 9.45 12.32
C ILE A 16 31.84 9.27 13.18
N PHE A 17 30.83 10.13 12.98
CA PHE A 17 29.59 10.08 13.76
C PHE A 17 28.53 9.11 13.20
N PHE A 18 28.51 8.89 11.87
CA PHE A 18 27.69 7.85 11.23
C PHE A 18 27.95 6.46 11.85
N GLN A 19 29.20 6.20 12.28
CA GLN A 19 29.59 4.98 12.97
C GLN A 19 29.12 4.92 14.43
N ASN A 20 29.01 6.06 15.15
CA ASN A 20 28.70 6.04 16.58
C ASN A 20 27.20 5.84 16.90
N TYR A 21 26.27 6.31 16.06
CA TYR A 21 24.84 6.05 16.28
C TYR A 21 24.43 4.64 15.82
N GLN A 22 25.02 4.15 14.72
CA GLN A 22 24.83 2.76 14.28
C GLN A 22 25.41 1.74 15.27
N ARG A 23 26.44 2.09 16.03
CA ARG A 23 27.00 1.26 17.12
C ARG A 23 26.00 0.95 18.25
N ASN A 24 24.96 1.77 18.42
CA ASN A 24 23.94 1.60 19.46
C ASN A 24 22.63 0.96 18.94
N LEU A 25 22.54 0.60 17.65
CA LEU A 25 21.40 -0.10 17.07
C LEU A 25 21.54 -1.60 17.26
N TRP A 26 20.85 -2.16 18.24
CA TRP A 26 20.84 -3.59 18.50
C TRP A 26 19.56 -4.25 17.96
N VAL A 27 19.67 -5.47 17.47
CA VAL A 27 18.55 -6.24 16.88
C VAL A 27 18.16 -7.33 17.87
N LYS A 28 16.92 -7.33 18.38
CA LYS A 28 16.45 -8.46 19.19
C LYS A 28 16.15 -9.67 18.29
N PRO A 29 16.67 -10.88 18.61
CA PRO A 29 16.23 -12.12 17.95
C PRO A 29 14.74 -12.36 18.25
N SER A 30 13.99 -12.78 17.24
CA SER A 30 12.65 -13.35 17.45
C SER A 30 12.80 -14.66 18.22
N HIS A 31 12.50 -14.67 19.52
CA HIS A 31 12.50 -15.90 20.29
C HIS A 31 11.43 -16.85 19.76
N ARG A 32 11.86 -18.04 19.33
CA ARG A 32 10.99 -19.22 19.25
C ARG A 32 10.55 -19.53 20.68
N TYR A 33 9.24 -19.60 20.91
CA TYR A 33 8.70 -20.23 22.12
C TYR A 33 9.14 -21.71 22.10
N GLY A 34 10.22 -22.02 22.81
CA GLY A 34 10.54 -23.38 23.21
C GLY A 34 9.72 -23.69 24.46
N LYS A 35 8.99 -24.81 24.43
CA LYS A 35 8.35 -25.43 25.59
C LYS A 35 9.38 -25.57 26.72
N TYR A 36 9.10 -24.98 27.87
CA TYR A 36 9.73 -25.40 29.12
C TYR A 36 8.87 -26.51 29.71
N ASN A 37 9.46 -27.70 29.82
CA ASN A 37 9.01 -28.70 30.78
C ASN A 37 9.51 -28.25 32.16
N GLU A 38 8.61 -28.27 33.13
CA GLU A 38 8.93 -28.27 34.56
C GLU A 38 9.68 -29.56 34.90
N GLU A 39 10.80 -29.45 35.59
CA GLU A 39 11.33 -30.43 36.57
C GLU A 39 12.62 -29.86 37.19
N ASP A 40 12.54 -29.59 38.50
CA ASP A 40 13.52 -29.69 39.59
C ASP A 40 15.03 -29.41 39.33
N ASP A 41 15.61 -28.44 40.05
CA ASP A 41 16.43 -28.73 41.24
C ASP A 41 17.02 -27.46 41.88
N ASP A 42 17.09 -27.50 43.22
CA ASP A 42 17.69 -26.52 44.13
C ASP A 42 19.20 -26.34 43.88
N ASP A 43 19.67 -25.10 43.70
CA ASP A 43 20.90 -24.68 44.41
C ASP A 43 21.02 -23.15 44.52
N LYS A 44 21.24 -22.70 45.75
CA LYS A 44 21.41 -21.29 46.13
C LYS A 44 22.88 -20.89 46.00
N ASP A 45 23.17 -19.85 45.21
CA ASP A 45 24.42 -19.10 45.37
C ASP A 45 24.14 -17.58 45.52
N PRO A 46 24.28 -17.00 46.73
CA PRO A 46 23.95 -15.60 47.01
C PRO A 46 25.15 -14.70 46.68
N LYS A 47 25.44 -14.54 45.39
CA LYS A 47 26.41 -13.54 44.89
C LYS A 47 25.90 -12.76 43.68
N LEU A 48 24.65 -12.30 43.74
CA LEU A 48 24.21 -11.13 42.95
C LEU A 48 24.46 -9.86 43.77
N ARG A 49 25.74 -9.59 44.08
CA ARG A 49 26.15 -8.28 44.61
C ARG A 49 26.26 -7.31 43.44
N ASN A 50 25.33 -6.37 43.39
CA ASN A 50 25.51 -5.00 42.88
C ASN A 50 26.49 -4.85 41.70
N THR A 51 26.01 -5.09 40.49
CA THR A 51 26.49 -4.33 39.34
C THR A 51 25.35 -3.44 38.88
N LYS A 52 25.31 -2.22 39.43
CA LYS A 52 24.69 -1.07 38.77
C LYS A 52 25.53 -0.79 37.51
N GLU A 53 25.39 -1.64 36.50
CA GLU A 53 26.00 -1.44 35.19
C GLU A 53 25.09 -0.50 34.40
N ASN A 54 25.70 0.56 33.88
CA ASN A 54 25.09 1.66 33.15
C ASN A 54 23.95 1.22 32.22
N GLN A 55 22.71 1.60 32.57
CA GLN A 55 21.58 1.65 31.64
C GLN A 55 21.83 2.76 30.62
N LEU A 56 22.72 2.53 29.65
CA LEU A 56 22.64 3.23 28.38
C LEU A 56 21.39 2.67 27.68
N ASP A 57 20.36 3.49 27.52
CA ASP A 57 19.11 3.13 26.84
C ASP A 57 19.41 2.57 25.43
N HIS A 58 19.52 1.26 25.33
CA HIS A 58 19.78 0.59 24.07
C HIS A 58 18.54 0.68 23.17
N PHE A 59 18.71 1.27 21.99
CA PHE A 59 17.63 1.41 21.02
C PHE A 59 17.53 0.16 20.13
N TYR A 60 16.43 -0.59 20.28
CA TYR A 60 16.23 -1.84 19.55
C TYR A 60 15.28 -1.71 18.37
N LEU A 61 15.69 -2.32 17.24
CA LEU A 61 14.88 -2.50 16.04
C LEU A 61 14.11 -3.83 16.11
N TYR A 62 12.81 -3.76 15.82
CA TYR A 62 11.92 -4.92 15.80
C TYR A 62 11.71 -5.47 14.40
N LYS A 63 12.39 -6.58 14.08
CA LYS A 63 12.17 -7.33 12.83
C LYS A 63 10.71 -7.73 12.63
N SER A 64 10.01 -8.10 13.71
CA SER A 64 8.59 -8.49 13.66
C SER A 64 7.66 -7.35 13.26
N LYS A 65 8.08 -6.09 13.48
CA LYS A 65 7.33 -4.89 13.08
C LYS A 65 7.78 -4.35 11.72
N GLY A 66 8.60 -5.09 10.96
CA GLY A 66 9.12 -4.66 9.67
C GLY A 66 10.10 -3.48 9.74
N GLN A 67 10.72 -3.22 10.89
CA GLN A 67 11.68 -2.13 11.05
C GLN A 67 13.00 -2.49 10.38
N HIS A 68 13.17 -2.06 9.12
CA HIS A 68 14.36 -2.25 8.30
C HIS A 68 14.88 -0.88 7.84
N LEU A 69 15.96 -0.40 8.45
CA LEU A 69 16.52 0.91 8.12
C LEU A 69 17.43 0.80 6.92
N LEU A 70 17.13 1.52 5.84
CA LEU A 70 18.06 1.69 4.73
C LEU A 70 19.27 2.52 5.18
N THR A 71 20.47 1.94 5.14
CA THR A 71 21.69 2.58 5.68
C THR A 71 22.62 3.12 4.59
N ASN A 72 22.49 2.65 3.36
CA ASN A 72 23.36 3.06 2.26
C ASN A 72 23.00 4.46 1.75
N THR A 73 23.90 5.41 1.99
CA THR A 73 23.73 6.82 1.60
C THR A 73 23.64 7.02 0.10
N ARG A 74 24.32 6.22 -0.73
CA ARG A 74 24.25 6.34 -2.19
C ARG A 74 22.86 6.03 -2.73
N ILE A 75 22.16 5.09 -2.09
CA ILE A 75 20.79 4.71 -2.46
C ILE A 75 19.82 5.79 -2.00
N LEU A 76 20.00 6.33 -0.79
CA LEU A 76 19.22 7.48 -0.30
C LEU A 76 19.37 8.69 -1.23
N ASP A 77 20.60 9.05 -1.61
CA ASP A 77 20.87 10.15 -2.53
C ASP A 77 20.26 9.90 -3.93
N ALA A 78 20.24 8.64 -4.39
CA ALA A 78 19.59 8.28 -5.65
C ALA A 78 18.06 8.41 -5.57
N ILE A 79 17.43 7.99 -4.46
CA ILE A 79 15.99 8.16 -4.22
C ILE A 79 15.64 9.65 -4.29
N VAL A 80 16.29 10.49 -3.48
CA VAL A 80 16.03 11.94 -3.44
C VAL A 80 16.19 12.60 -4.80
N ARG A 81 17.26 12.25 -5.54
CA ARG A 81 17.49 12.77 -6.89
C ARG A 81 16.40 12.36 -7.87
N ARG A 82 15.94 11.11 -7.81
CA ARG A 82 14.90 10.58 -8.72
C ARG A 82 13.50 11.09 -8.37
N SER A 83 13.27 11.51 -7.12
CA SER A 83 12.02 12.13 -6.68
C SER A 83 11.76 13.51 -7.27
N ASN A 84 12.76 14.15 -7.90
CA ASN A 84 12.62 15.47 -8.55
C ASN A 84 11.95 16.52 -7.64
N ILE A 85 12.46 16.61 -6.41
CA ILE A 85 12.00 17.54 -5.38
C ILE A 85 12.41 18.96 -5.76
N LYS A 86 11.47 19.90 -5.66
CA LYS A 86 11.70 21.33 -5.78
C LYS A 86 11.93 21.93 -4.39
N PRO A 87 12.71 23.03 -4.29
CA PRO A 87 12.96 23.69 -3.00
C PRO A 87 11.72 24.23 -2.29
N THR A 88 10.60 24.37 -3.00
CA THR A 88 9.29 24.83 -2.48
C THR A 88 8.32 23.69 -2.16
N ASP A 89 8.72 22.44 -2.41
CA ASP A 89 7.81 21.31 -2.20
C ASP A 89 7.73 20.97 -0.69
N THR A 90 6.54 20.57 -0.26
CA THR A 90 6.33 19.81 0.97
C THR A 90 6.34 18.32 0.65
N VAL A 91 7.20 17.56 1.33
CA VAL A 91 7.31 16.10 1.14
C VAL A 91 6.64 15.36 2.29
N LEU A 92 5.76 14.41 1.96
CA LEU A 92 5.25 13.42 2.90
C LEU A 92 6.20 12.21 2.95
N GLU A 93 6.67 11.86 4.14
CA GLU A 93 7.46 10.66 4.43
C GLU A 93 6.70 9.73 5.37
N ILE A 94 6.53 8.46 4.99
CA ILE A 94 5.80 7.47 5.79
C ILE A 94 6.79 6.43 6.30
N GLY A 95 6.89 6.32 7.62
CA GLY A 95 7.90 5.48 8.27
C GLY A 95 9.32 6.08 8.16
N PRO A 96 9.58 7.29 8.69
CA PRO A 96 10.91 7.91 8.67
C PRO A 96 11.97 7.09 9.43
N GLY A 97 11.55 6.21 10.35
CA GLY A 97 12.45 5.44 11.19
C GLY A 97 13.39 6.36 11.98
N THR A 98 14.70 6.12 11.86
CA THR A 98 15.72 6.95 12.53
C THR A 98 16.12 8.21 11.75
N GLY A 99 15.43 8.54 10.65
CA GLY A 99 15.63 9.77 9.89
C GLY A 99 16.76 9.74 8.86
N ASN A 100 17.21 8.57 8.41
CA ASN A 100 18.24 8.46 7.37
C ASN A 100 17.80 9.14 6.06
N LEU A 101 16.55 8.91 5.65
CA LEU A 101 15.97 9.55 4.47
C LEU A 101 15.48 10.96 4.79
N THR A 102 14.83 11.17 5.94
CA THR A 102 14.31 12.47 6.39
C THR A 102 15.33 13.61 6.32
N VAL A 103 16.56 13.40 6.81
CA VAL A 103 17.60 14.46 6.75
C VAL A 103 17.93 14.85 5.31
N LYS A 104 18.00 13.87 4.40
CA LYS A 104 18.24 14.11 2.97
C LYS A 104 17.07 14.81 2.28
N LEU A 105 15.84 14.50 2.69
CA LEU A 105 14.65 15.19 2.20
C LEU A 105 14.62 16.65 2.67
N LEU A 106 14.94 16.91 3.94
CA LEU A 106 15.02 18.26 4.50
C LEU A 106 16.13 19.12 3.86
N GLU A 107 17.19 18.50 3.32
CA GLU A 107 18.20 19.21 2.52
C GLU A 107 17.64 19.71 1.17
N ALA A 108 16.60 19.06 0.62
CA ALA A 108 16.10 19.30 -0.74
C ALA A 108 14.71 19.98 -0.82
N ALA A 109 13.82 19.71 0.14
CA ALA A 109 12.42 20.15 0.16
C ALA A 109 12.20 21.29 1.15
N GLU A 110 11.23 22.19 0.93
CA GLU A 110 10.92 23.27 1.89
C GLU A 110 10.63 22.73 3.28
N LYS A 111 9.78 21.69 3.32
CA LYS A 111 9.28 21.05 4.54
C LYS A 111 9.12 19.56 4.34
N VAL A 112 9.31 18.79 5.42
CA VAL A 112 8.96 17.37 5.47
C VAL A 112 7.87 17.15 6.52
N VAL A 113 6.80 16.45 6.13
CA VAL A 113 5.80 15.90 7.03
C VAL A 113 6.07 14.41 7.15
N ALA A 114 6.46 13.95 8.33
CA ALA A 114 6.72 12.55 8.59
C ALA A 114 5.57 11.91 9.38
N VAL A 115 5.16 10.69 9.03
CA VAL A 115 4.16 9.90 9.77
C VAL A 115 4.82 8.64 10.31
N GLU A 116 4.80 8.49 11.63
CA GLU A 116 5.45 7.37 12.33
C GLU A 116 4.54 6.86 13.46
N ILE A 117 4.44 5.54 13.58
CA ILE A 117 3.62 4.90 14.62
C ILE A 117 4.43 4.66 15.89
N ASP A 118 5.74 4.43 15.79
CA ASP A 118 6.62 4.15 16.93
C ASP A 118 7.14 5.46 17.54
N LYS A 119 6.57 5.86 18.67
CA LYS A 119 6.98 7.05 19.42
C LYS A 119 8.49 7.09 19.72
N ARG A 120 9.13 5.93 19.94
CA ARG A 120 10.58 5.89 20.21
C ARG A 120 11.39 6.31 18.97
N MET A 121 10.92 5.98 17.77
CA MET A 121 11.53 6.44 16.51
C MET A 121 11.35 7.95 16.33
N VAL A 122 10.17 8.47 16.68
CA VAL A 122 9.88 9.91 16.67
C VAL A 122 10.86 10.69 17.55
N ASP A 123 11.12 10.22 18.78
CA ASP A 123 12.07 10.87 19.69
C ASP A 123 13.50 10.88 19.10
N VAL A 124 13.93 9.75 18.52
CA VAL A 124 15.24 9.64 17.84
C VAL A 124 15.31 10.57 16.62
N LEU A 125 14.24 10.63 15.83
CA LEU A 125 14.15 11.48 14.64
C LEU A 125 14.27 12.96 15.01
N HIS A 126 13.51 13.43 16.01
CA HIS A 126 13.56 14.82 16.45
C HIS A 126 14.95 15.20 16.94
N LYS A 127 15.59 14.36 17.76
CA LYS A 127 16.96 14.61 18.22
C LYS A 127 17.92 14.74 17.05
N ARG A 128 17.89 13.78 16.11
CA ARG A 128 18.77 13.78 14.95
C ARG A 128 18.57 15.02 14.07
N VAL A 129 17.31 15.41 13.83
CA VAL A 129 17.01 16.56 12.97
C VAL A 129 17.38 17.88 13.65
N ALA A 130 17.21 17.99 14.96
CA ALA A 130 17.66 19.14 15.75
C ALA A 130 19.20 19.28 15.74
N GLU A 131 19.94 18.16 15.84
CA GLU A 131 21.40 18.14 15.71
C GLU A 131 21.89 18.64 14.35
N ASN A 132 21.06 18.56 13.31
CA ASN A 132 21.34 19.11 11.98
C ASN A 132 20.78 20.53 11.76
N GLY A 133 20.13 21.13 12.76
CA GLY A 133 19.55 22.47 12.67
C GLY A 133 18.35 22.60 11.72
N LEU A 134 17.64 21.49 11.46
CA LEU A 134 16.56 21.40 10.48
C LEU A 134 15.17 21.24 11.12
N GLN A 135 15.06 21.38 12.44
CA GLN A 135 13.84 21.06 13.19
C GLN A 135 12.61 21.89 12.79
N GLU A 136 12.78 23.15 12.40
CA GLU A 136 11.68 24.03 11.97
C GLU A 136 11.02 23.57 10.66
N ARG A 137 11.73 22.74 9.89
CA ARG A 137 11.28 22.22 8.58
C ARG A 137 10.69 20.82 8.69
N LEU A 138 10.67 20.23 9.89
CA LEU A 138 10.12 18.91 10.14
C LEU A 138 8.83 19.00 10.95
N ASN A 139 7.76 18.41 10.43
CA ASN A 139 6.55 18.11 11.19
C ASN A 139 6.40 16.60 11.33
N VAL A 140 6.22 16.08 12.56
CA VAL A 140 6.05 14.64 12.79
C VAL A 140 4.67 14.35 13.36
N ILE A 141 3.92 13.50 12.68
CA ILE A 141 2.61 12.99 13.10
C ILE A 141 2.82 11.60 13.69
N CYS A 142 2.80 11.50 15.02
CA CYS A 142 2.98 10.24 15.74
C CYS A 142 1.67 9.42 15.79
N LYS A 143 1.26 8.82 14.66
CA LYS A 143 0.02 8.05 14.51
C LYS A 143 0.16 6.98 13.41
N ASP A 144 -0.79 6.06 13.36
CA ASP A 144 -0.93 5.10 12.27
C ASP A 144 -1.26 5.82 10.95
N ALA A 145 -0.40 5.65 9.93
CA ALA A 145 -0.56 6.26 8.62
C ALA A 145 -1.89 5.91 7.93
N MET A 146 -2.48 4.76 8.25
CA MET A 146 -3.79 4.39 7.69
C MET A 146 -4.94 5.18 8.31
N LYS A 147 -4.79 5.65 9.55
CA LYS A 147 -5.83 6.37 10.31
C LYS A 147 -5.67 7.90 10.29
N VAL A 148 -4.55 8.40 9.76
CA VAL A 148 -4.25 9.83 9.69
C VAL A 148 -4.83 10.44 8.42
N GLU A 149 -5.54 11.56 8.54
CA GLU A 149 -5.74 12.44 7.40
C GLU A 149 -4.42 13.18 7.11
N PHE A 150 -3.84 12.90 5.95
CA PHE A 150 -2.58 13.55 5.59
C PHE A 150 -2.83 15.04 5.32
N PRO A 151 -1.95 15.94 5.81
CA PRO A 151 -2.01 17.33 5.43
C PRO A 151 -1.72 17.49 3.93
N GLN A 152 -1.79 18.71 3.40
CA GLN A 152 -1.37 18.98 2.03
C GLN A 152 0.13 18.71 1.86
N PHE A 153 0.50 18.05 0.76
CA PHE A 153 1.87 17.76 0.35
C PHE A 153 1.96 17.74 -1.18
N ASP A 154 3.16 17.97 -1.72
CA ASP A 154 3.40 17.96 -3.17
C ASP A 154 3.90 16.60 -3.66
N LEU A 155 4.66 15.91 -2.81
CA LEU A 155 5.34 14.66 -3.14
C LEU A 155 5.26 13.67 -1.97
N VAL A 156 5.32 12.38 -2.29
CA VAL A 156 5.57 11.33 -1.30
C VAL A 156 6.93 10.72 -1.56
N VAL A 157 7.78 10.61 -0.54
CA VAL A 157 9.06 9.88 -0.65
C VAL A 157 9.21 9.02 0.60
N ALA A 158 9.15 7.69 0.43
CA ALA A 158 9.05 6.80 1.58
C ALA A 158 9.73 5.43 1.36
N ASN A 159 10.36 4.95 2.43
CA ASN A 159 10.73 3.55 2.60
C ASN A 159 9.60 2.84 3.35
N ILE A 160 8.60 2.35 2.61
CA ILE A 160 7.33 1.92 3.19
C ILE A 160 7.53 0.61 3.98
N PRO A 161 7.03 0.51 5.23
CA PRO A 161 6.95 -0.75 5.93
C PRO A 161 6.11 -1.76 5.14
N TYR A 162 6.69 -2.91 4.81
CA TYR A 162 6.12 -3.82 3.81
C TYR A 162 4.67 -4.26 4.08
N GLY A 163 4.29 -4.41 5.35
CA GLY A 163 2.96 -4.85 5.76
C GLY A 163 1.82 -3.87 5.42
N ILE A 164 2.13 -2.61 5.10
CA ILE A 164 1.12 -1.58 4.78
C ILE A 164 1.16 -1.11 3.32
N SER A 165 1.97 -1.73 2.46
CA SER A 165 2.20 -1.25 1.09
C SER A 165 0.92 -1.13 0.26
N SER A 166 0.10 -2.19 0.21
CA SER A 166 -1.16 -2.21 -0.54
C SER A 166 -2.18 -1.17 -0.04
N PRO A 167 -2.57 -1.16 1.25
CA PRO A 167 -3.52 -0.16 1.75
C PRO A 167 -3.01 1.26 1.59
N LEU A 168 -1.71 1.48 1.77
CA LEU A 168 -1.14 2.81 1.65
C LEU A 168 -1.18 3.31 0.21
N ILE A 169 -0.80 2.49 -0.77
CA ILE A 169 -0.90 2.88 -2.18
C ILE A 169 -2.34 3.17 -2.55
N ALA A 170 -3.31 2.37 -2.07
CA ALA A 170 -4.73 2.63 -2.27
C ALA A 170 -5.13 4.01 -1.74
N LYS A 171 -4.77 4.29 -0.49
CA LYS A 171 -5.04 5.56 0.16
C LYS A 171 -4.40 6.75 -0.56
N LEU A 172 -3.22 6.58 -1.13
CA LEU A 172 -2.56 7.62 -1.91
C LEU A 172 -3.28 7.87 -3.24
N VAL A 173 -3.46 6.83 -4.07
CA VAL A 173 -3.93 6.99 -5.45
C VAL A 173 -5.44 7.19 -5.58
N TYR A 174 -6.24 6.76 -4.59
CA TYR A 174 -7.68 7.02 -4.54
C TYR A 174 -8.05 8.10 -3.52
N GLY A 175 -7.08 8.59 -2.75
CA GLY A 175 -7.29 9.63 -1.76
C GLY A 175 -7.61 10.99 -2.38
N ARG A 176 -8.08 11.91 -1.53
CA ARG A 176 -8.46 13.26 -1.95
C ARG A 176 -7.29 14.21 -2.15
N ASN A 177 -6.12 13.88 -1.62
CA ASN A 177 -4.97 14.76 -1.66
C ASN A 177 -4.25 14.62 -3.00
N PRO A 178 -4.30 15.64 -3.88
CA PRO A 178 -3.52 15.61 -5.11
C PRO A 178 -2.03 15.69 -4.77
N PHE A 179 -1.21 14.98 -5.55
CA PHE A 179 0.24 15.03 -5.43
C PHE A 179 0.88 14.81 -6.80
N ARG A 180 2.10 15.31 -6.99
CA ARG A 180 2.81 15.25 -8.27
C ARG A 180 3.37 13.85 -8.54
N SER A 181 3.99 13.24 -7.54
CA SER A 181 4.51 11.88 -7.64
C SER A 181 4.85 11.29 -6.27
N ALA A 182 4.83 9.96 -6.19
CA ALA A 182 5.27 9.18 -5.03
C ALA A 182 6.48 8.32 -5.41
N THR A 183 7.64 8.57 -4.81
CA THR A 183 8.84 7.70 -4.94
C THR A 183 8.88 6.75 -3.76
N LEU A 184 8.62 5.47 -4.02
CA LEU A 184 8.39 4.47 -3.00
C LEU A 184 9.40 3.36 -3.10
N LEU A 185 10.03 3.00 -1.98
CA LEU A 185 10.79 1.77 -1.86
C LEU A 185 9.86 0.66 -1.34
N LEU A 186 9.71 -0.40 -2.13
CA LEU A 186 8.77 -1.50 -1.91
C LEU A 186 9.52 -2.84 -1.98
N GLN A 187 8.92 -3.92 -1.47
CA GLN A 187 9.44 -5.27 -1.72
C GLN A 187 9.50 -5.54 -3.22
N LYS A 188 10.56 -6.23 -3.68
CA LYS A 188 10.78 -6.47 -5.11
C LYS A 188 9.62 -7.19 -5.80
N GLU A 189 9.08 -8.24 -5.18
CA GLU A 189 7.91 -8.95 -5.70
C GLU A 189 6.67 -8.04 -5.78
N PHE A 190 6.42 -7.23 -4.74
CA PHE A 190 5.32 -6.30 -4.73
C PHE A 190 5.46 -5.22 -5.82
N ALA A 191 6.67 -4.69 -6.01
CA ALA A 191 6.96 -3.72 -7.06
C ALA A 191 6.74 -4.32 -8.46
N ARG A 192 7.18 -5.56 -8.70
CA ARG A 192 6.93 -6.27 -9.96
C ARG A 192 5.44 -6.49 -10.22
N ARG A 193 4.71 -6.90 -9.18
CA ARG A 193 3.25 -7.03 -9.22
C ARG A 193 2.53 -5.73 -9.57
N LEU A 194 3.10 -4.58 -9.21
CA LEU A 194 2.55 -3.26 -9.51
C LEU A 194 2.86 -2.84 -10.97
N LEU A 195 4.06 -3.19 -11.45
CA LEU A 195 4.56 -2.89 -12.79
C LEU A 195 4.10 -3.87 -13.87
N ALA A 196 3.50 -5.00 -13.48
CA ALA A 196 3.13 -6.06 -14.40
C ALA A 196 2.11 -5.59 -15.46
N GLU A 197 2.30 -6.08 -16.68
CA GLU A 197 1.45 -5.78 -17.83
C GLU A 197 0.53 -6.97 -18.20
N PRO A 198 -0.56 -6.74 -18.95
CA PRO A 198 -1.42 -7.84 -19.42
C PRO A 198 -0.63 -8.93 -20.13
N GLY A 199 -0.75 -10.17 -19.65
CA GLY A 199 -0.01 -11.33 -20.13
C GLY A 199 1.12 -11.78 -19.21
N ASP A 200 1.63 -10.90 -18.35
CA ASP A 200 2.64 -11.25 -17.36
C ASP A 200 2.08 -12.19 -16.29
N SER A 201 2.93 -13.08 -15.78
CA SER A 201 2.55 -13.99 -14.69
C SER A 201 2.15 -13.24 -13.41
N GLU A 202 2.81 -12.12 -13.15
CA GLU A 202 2.60 -11.28 -11.97
C GLU A 202 1.42 -10.30 -12.14
N PHE A 203 0.81 -10.20 -13.33
CA PHE A 203 -0.32 -9.33 -13.59
C PHE A 203 -1.52 -9.69 -12.71
N ASN A 204 -2.09 -8.66 -12.08
CA ASN A 204 -3.07 -8.84 -11.01
C ASN A 204 -3.99 -7.61 -10.88
N ARG A 205 -4.96 -7.70 -9.97
CA ARG A 205 -5.95 -6.67 -9.71
C ARG A 205 -5.35 -5.34 -9.23
N LEU A 206 -4.28 -5.39 -8.43
CA LEU A 206 -3.59 -4.20 -7.94
C LEU A 206 -2.98 -3.40 -9.11
N ALA A 207 -2.28 -4.07 -10.03
CA ALA A 207 -1.73 -3.42 -11.23
C ALA A 207 -2.84 -2.75 -12.05
N VAL A 208 -3.93 -3.48 -12.33
CA VAL A 208 -5.08 -2.96 -13.09
C VAL A 208 -5.67 -1.72 -12.44
N ASN A 209 -5.90 -1.76 -11.12
CA ASN A 209 -6.53 -0.65 -10.41
C ASN A 209 -5.60 0.56 -10.31
N VAL A 210 -4.32 0.37 -10.01
CA VAL A 210 -3.36 1.49 -9.95
C VAL A 210 -3.15 2.10 -11.33
N ASN A 211 -2.97 1.28 -12.38
CA ASN A 211 -2.78 1.77 -13.76
C ASN A 211 -4.00 2.51 -14.32
N LEU A 212 -5.19 2.35 -13.72
CA LEU A 212 -6.35 3.16 -14.09
C LEU A 212 -6.15 4.64 -13.74
N VAL A 213 -5.54 4.91 -12.58
CA VAL A 213 -5.50 6.25 -11.99
C VAL A 213 -4.10 6.87 -11.93
N ALA A 214 -3.06 6.08 -12.16
CA ALA A 214 -1.67 6.51 -12.08
C ALA A 214 -0.77 5.73 -13.06
N ASP A 215 0.35 6.33 -13.44
CA ASP A 215 1.44 5.65 -14.13
C ASP A 215 2.49 5.18 -13.12
N VAL A 216 3.04 3.99 -13.33
CA VAL A 216 4.07 3.39 -12.45
C VAL A 216 5.35 3.18 -13.24
N GLU A 217 6.45 3.71 -12.73
CA GLU A 217 7.77 3.63 -13.33
C GLU A 217 8.73 2.87 -12.42
N PHE A 218 9.50 1.92 -12.98
CA PHE A 218 10.61 1.29 -12.28
C PHE A 218 11.83 2.20 -12.25
N VAL A 219 12.47 2.35 -11.09
CA VAL A 219 13.68 3.17 -10.95
C VAL A 219 14.95 2.33 -10.80
N MET A 220 14.99 1.47 -9.78
CA MET A 220 16.16 0.64 -9.48
C MET A 220 15.82 -0.46 -8.47
N ASP A 221 16.61 -1.54 -8.49
CA ASP A 221 16.60 -2.55 -7.43
C ASP A 221 17.53 -2.15 -6.27
N VAL A 222 17.16 -2.56 -5.05
CA VAL A 222 17.91 -2.34 -3.81
C VAL A 222 18.11 -3.66 -3.10
N SER A 223 19.36 -4.06 -2.88
CA SER A 223 19.67 -5.30 -2.19
C SER A 223 19.25 -5.24 -0.72
N LYS A 224 18.75 -6.36 -0.19
CA LYS A 224 18.49 -6.53 1.25
C LYS A 224 19.69 -6.25 2.15
N ARG A 225 20.92 -6.36 1.62
CA ARG A 225 22.16 -6.08 2.36
C ARG A 225 22.34 -4.60 2.71
N GLU A 226 21.57 -3.73 2.07
CA GLU A 226 21.60 -2.28 2.28
C GLU A 226 20.77 -1.84 3.49
N PHE A 227 20.14 -2.78 4.19
CA PHE A 227 19.26 -2.54 5.31
C PHE A 227 19.81 -3.11 6.62
N LEU A 228 19.47 -2.44 7.73
CA LEU A 228 19.73 -2.90 9.08
C LEU A 228 18.44 -2.86 9.92
N PRO A 229 18.01 -4.00 10.50
CA PRO A 229 18.41 -5.36 10.16
C PRO A 229 18.12 -5.70 8.69
N CYS A 230 18.89 -6.65 8.14
CA CYS A 230 18.66 -7.19 6.79
C CYS A 230 17.28 -7.89 6.69
N PRO A 231 16.40 -7.51 5.73
CA PRO A 231 15.16 -8.21 5.45
C PRO A 231 15.40 -9.55 4.73
N LYS A 232 14.34 -10.33 4.54
CA LYS A 232 14.43 -11.63 3.86
C LYS A 232 14.57 -11.50 2.34
N VAL A 233 13.96 -10.45 1.78
CA VAL A 233 13.78 -10.22 0.34
C VAL A 233 14.43 -8.91 -0.07
N ASP A 234 14.79 -8.80 -1.35
CA ASP A 234 15.24 -7.54 -1.94
C ASP A 234 14.07 -6.56 -2.14
N SER A 235 14.41 -5.31 -2.43
CA SER A 235 13.47 -4.23 -2.68
C SER A 235 13.66 -3.62 -4.06
N SER A 236 12.68 -2.83 -4.49
CA SER A 236 12.77 -2.00 -5.69
C SER A 236 12.18 -0.62 -5.39
N VAL A 237 12.77 0.39 -6.00
CA VAL A 237 12.26 1.77 -5.99
C VAL A 237 11.38 1.95 -7.22
N VAL A 238 10.16 2.45 -7.00
CA VAL A 238 9.20 2.80 -8.04
C VAL A 238 8.75 4.25 -7.89
N ILE A 239 8.32 4.85 -8.99
CA ILE A 239 7.65 6.15 -8.97
C ILE A 239 6.23 5.98 -9.46
N ILE A 240 5.25 6.44 -8.68
CA ILE A 240 3.84 6.49 -9.04
C ILE A 240 3.48 7.94 -9.34
N ARG A 241 2.89 8.21 -10.50
CA ARG A 241 2.42 9.54 -10.91
C ARG A 241 0.92 9.50 -11.19
N PRO A 242 0.08 10.20 -10.42
CA PRO A 242 -1.34 10.31 -10.74
C PRO A 242 -1.55 10.83 -12.15
N LYS A 243 -2.49 10.24 -12.88
CA LYS A 243 -2.83 10.69 -14.23
C LYS A 243 -3.56 12.03 -14.15
N PRO A 244 -3.28 12.98 -15.08
CA PRO A 244 -3.93 14.28 -15.09
C PRO A 244 -5.42 14.16 -15.45
N GLU A 245 -5.76 13.18 -16.28
CA GLU A 245 -7.13 12.89 -16.71
C GLU A 245 -7.46 11.45 -16.34
N LEU A 246 -8.58 11.28 -15.65
CA LEU A 246 -9.12 9.99 -15.29
C LEU A 246 -10.20 9.59 -16.29
N PRO A 247 -10.34 8.29 -16.63
CA PRO A 247 -11.48 7.81 -17.39
C PRO A 247 -12.79 8.17 -16.68
N ASP A 248 -13.82 8.51 -17.45
CA ASP A 248 -15.17 8.77 -16.92
C ASP A 248 -15.83 7.45 -16.48
N VAL A 249 -15.42 6.98 -15.31
CA VAL A 249 -15.91 5.74 -14.70
C VAL A 249 -16.04 5.94 -13.19
N ASN A 250 -17.13 5.43 -12.62
CA ASN A 250 -17.25 5.36 -11.18
C ASN A 250 -16.18 4.38 -10.64
N LEU A 251 -15.27 4.87 -9.80
CA LEU A 251 -14.15 4.06 -9.29
C LEU A 251 -14.61 2.92 -8.37
N ASN A 252 -15.74 3.04 -7.66
CA ASN A 252 -16.31 1.94 -6.89
C ASN A 252 -16.84 0.83 -7.80
N GLU A 253 -17.54 1.22 -8.86
CA GLU A 253 -18.03 0.32 -9.90
C GLU A 253 -16.86 -0.43 -10.56
N TRP A 254 -15.81 0.30 -10.95
CA TRP A 254 -14.59 -0.28 -11.49
C TRP A 254 -13.95 -1.29 -10.53
N ARG A 255 -13.75 -0.94 -9.26
CA ARG A 255 -13.12 -1.84 -8.27
C ARG A 255 -13.95 -3.10 -8.02
N ALA A 256 -15.27 -2.98 -7.99
CA ALA A 256 -16.17 -4.13 -7.83
C ALA A 256 -16.19 -5.04 -9.07
N PHE A 257 -16.13 -4.44 -10.26
CA PHE A 257 -15.98 -5.14 -11.53
C PHE A 257 -14.66 -5.90 -11.61
N THR A 258 -13.53 -5.25 -11.31
CA THR A 258 -12.21 -5.89 -11.35
C THR A 258 -12.07 -6.94 -10.24
N ARG A 259 -12.68 -6.77 -9.07
CA ARG A 259 -12.79 -7.82 -8.03
C ARG A 259 -13.44 -9.09 -8.60
N THR A 260 -14.52 -8.93 -9.35
CA THR A 260 -15.21 -10.06 -9.99
C THR A 260 -14.31 -10.71 -11.04
N CYS A 261 -13.70 -9.93 -11.93
CA CYS A 261 -12.87 -10.46 -13.01
C CYS A 261 -11.65 -11.21 -12.48
N PHE A 262 -10.94 -10.65 -11.50
CA PHE A 262 -9.65 -11.17 -11.05
C PHE A 262 -9.74 -12.24 -9.95
N GLY A 263 -10.92 -12.57 -9.44
CA GLY A 263 -11.09 -13.61 -8.41
C GLY A 263 -10.51 -14.98 -8.84
N LYS A 264 -10.73 -15.39 -10.09
CA LYS A 264 -9.99 -16.50 -10.73
C LYS A 264 -9.37 -15.99 -12.03
N LYS A 265 -8.32 -15.16 -11.94
CA LYS A 265 -7.70 -14.42 -13.09
C LYS A 265 -7.33 -15.25 -14.32
N ASN A 266 -7.10 -16.56 -14.13
CA ASN A 266 -6.77 -17.49 -15.19
C ASN A 266 -7.98 -18.26 -15.74
N LYS A 267 -9.19 -18.14 -15.18
CA LYS A 267 -10.41 -18.65 -15.82
C LYS A 267 -10.91 -17.64 -16.85
N THR A 268 -11.66 -18.11 -17.85
CA THR A 268 -12.25 -17.21 -18.85
C THR A 268 -13.34 -16.35 -18.20
N LEU A 269 -13.55 -15.14 -18.71
CA LEU A 269 -14.61 -14.25 -18.23
C LEU A 269 -15.99 -14.94 -18.35
N GLY A 270 -16.24 -15.66 -19.44
CA GLY A 270 -17.45 -16.48 -19.60
C GLY A 270 -17.65 -17.48 -18.47
N ALA A 271 -16.60 -18.19 -18.05
CA ALA A 271 -16.68 -19.13 -16.93
C ALA A 271 -16.92 -18.42 -15.58
N THR A 272 -16.34 -17.24 -15.38
CA THR A 272 -16.55 -16.42 -14.17
C THR A 272 -18.01 -15.94 -14.08
N PHE A 273 -18.53 -15.40 -15.18
CA PHE A 273 -19.85 -14.75 -15.23
C PHE A 273 -21.02 -15.73 -15.38
N LYS A 274 -20.78 -17.01 -15.71
CA LYS A 274 -21.80 -18.07 -15.74
C LYS A 274 -22.13 -18.68 -14.38
N GLN A 275 -21.36 -18.37 -13.33
CA GLN A 275 -21.55 -18.93 -11.99
C GLN A 275 -22.88 -18.46 -11.37
N LYS A 276 -23.71 -19.40 -10.91
CA LYS A 276 -25.05 -19.11 -10.36
C LYS A 276 -25.00 -18.04 -9.25
N LYS A 277 -24.10 -18.20 -8.28
CA LYS A 277 -23.90 -17.24 -7.18
C LYS A 277 -23.63 -15.82 -7.70
N LYS A 278 -22.76 -15.68 -8.72
CA LYS A 278 -22.42 -14.37 -9.28
C LYS A 278 -23.57 -13.75 -10.07
N VAL A 279 -24.28 -14.55 -10.86
CA VAL A 279 -25.48 -14.10 -11.59
C VAL A 279 -26.54 -13.58 -10.63
N MET A 280 -26.82 -14.31 -9.53
CA MET A 280 -27.79 -13.88 -8.52
C MET A 280 -27.37 -12.56 -7.85
N GLN A 281 -26.10 -12.41 -7.47
CA GLN A 281 -25.59 -11.16 -6.89
C GLN A 281 -25.77 -9.95 -7.82
N LEU A 282 -25.44 -10.11 -9.11
CA LEU A 282 -25.57 -9.02 -10.09
C LEU A 282 -27.04 -8.69 -10.40
N LEU A 283 -27.91 -9.70 -10.40
CA LEU A 283 -29.34 -9.49 -10.60
C LEU A 283 -29.96 -8.70 -9.46
N GLU A 284 -29.59 -9.02 -8.21
CA GLU A 284 -30.04 -8.28 -7.03
C GLU A 284 -29.62 -6.81 -7.10
N LEU A 285 -28.34 -6.55 -7.39
CA LEU A 285 -27.81 -5.19 -7.56
C LEU A 285 -28.56 -4.40 -8.67
N ALA A 286 -28.87 -5.07 -9.79
CA ALA A 286 -29.60 -4.46 -10.89
C ALA A 286 -31.04 -4.09 -10.48
N LYS A 287 -31.71 -4.93 -9.69
CA LYS A 287 -33.06 -4.66 -9.16
C LYS A 287 -33.05 -3.47 -8.19
N THR A 288 -32.15 -3.47 -7.21
CA THR A 288 -32.00 -2.37 -6.24
C THR A 288 -31.73 -1.04 -6.95
N THR A 289 -30.84 -1.03 -7.94
CA THR A 289 -30.50 0.19 -8.69
C THR A 289 -31.68 0.71 -9.52
N SER A 290 -32.51 -0.19 -10.08
CA SER A 290 -33.68 0.18 -10.88
C SER A 290 -34.79 0.76 -10.01
N LEU A 291 -35.08 0.13 -8.86
CA LEU A 291 -36.08 0.60 -7.90
C LEU A 291 -35.74 1.99 -7.33
N ASN A 292 -34.46 2.27 -7.12
CA ASN A 292 -34.01 3.56 -6.57
C ASN A 292 -33.98 4.69 -7.60
N LYS A 293 -33.90 4.38 -8.91
CA LYS A 293 -34.14 5.38 -9.97
C LYS A 293 -35.60 5.82 -10.03
N GLU A 294 -36.51 4.93 -9.63
CA GLU A 294 -37.95 5.22 -9.57
C GLU A 294 -38.36 5.88 -8.24
N ASN A 295 -37.67 5.58 -7.13
CA ASN A 295 -37.88 6.19 -5.81
C ASN A 295 -36.54 6.45 -5.07
N PRO A 296 -36.02 7.69 -5.04
CA PRO A 296 -34.79 8.00 -4.32
C PRO A 296 -35.01 7.85 -2.80
N PRO A 297 -34.12 7.15 -2.06
CA PRO A 297 -34.31 6.93 -0.63
C PRO A 297 -34.16 8.23 0.17
N THR A 298 -35.17 8.54 1.00
CA THR A 298 -35.03 9.49 2.11
C THR A 298 -34.17 8.85 3.19
N GLY A 299 -33.08 9.52 3.54
CA GLY A 299 -31.93 8.96 4.25
C GLY A 299 -32.25 8.13 5.49
N ASN A 300 -31.53 7.01 5.61
CA ASN A 300 -31.13 6.46 6.89
C ASN A 300 -29.82 5.67 6.74
N ASN A 301 -28.91 5.91 7.68
CA ASN A 301 -27.61 5.28 7.78
C ASN A 301 -27.79 3.79 8.10
N TYR A 302 -27.29 2.94 7.20
CA TYR A 302 -26.95 1.56 7.54
C TYR A 302 -25.43 1.47 7.59
N GLU A 303 -24.87 1.58 8.80
CA GLU A 303 -23.58 0.98 9.12
C GLU A 303 -23.71 -0.53 8.96
N CYS A 304 -22.74 -1.19 8.33
CA CYS A 304 -22.26 -2.48 8.81
C CYS A 304 -21.00 -2.98 8.07
N ASP A 305 -20.06 -3.38 8.92
CA ASP A 305 -19.09 -4.47 8.87
C ASP A 305 -17.94 -4.43 7.83
N GLU A 306 -16.83 -3.91 8.35
CA GLU A 306 -15.47 -4.24 7.94
C GLU A 306 -15.24 -5.77 7.98
N TYR A 307 -14.88 -6.36 6.84
CA TYR A 307 -14.31 -7.70 6.81
C TYR A 307 -12.84 -7.61 6.38
N TYR A 308 -11.94 -7.87 7.32
CA TYR A 308 -10.49 -7.89 7.14
C TYR A 308 -9.96 -9.34 7.13
N ASP A 309 -9.09 -9.58 6.14
CA ASP A 309 -7.97 -10.53 6.05
C ASP A 309 -8.19 -12.06 6.00
N GLY A 310 -7.42 -12.70 5.12
CA GLY A 310 -7.14 -14.13 5.18
C GLY A 310 -6.98 -14.83 3.83
N LYS A 311 -5.73 -14.92 3.37
CA LYS A 311 -5.14 -15.98 2.51
C LYS A 311 -5.96 -16.55 1.34
N TYR A 312 -5.36 -16.40 0.16
CA TYR A 312 -5.69 -17.13 -1.07
C TYR A 312 -5.57 -18.66 -0.94
N GLU A 313 -6.54 -19.32 -0.31
CA GLU A 313 -6.84 -20.74 -0.49
C GLU A 313 -8.35 -20.94 -0.25
N ASP A 314 -9.18 -20.79 -1.29
CA ASP A 314 -10.55 -21.29 -1.24
C ASP A 314 -10.58 -22.64 -1.94
N GLU A 315 -10.51 -23.69 -1.10
CA GLU A 315 -11.06 -25.00 -1.41
C GLU A 315 -12.56 -24.84 -1.75
N ASP A 316 -12.98 -25.49 -2.83
CA ASP A 316 -14.37 -25.54 -3.27
C ASP A 316 -15.21 -26.24 -2.17
N THR A 317 -15.76 -25.47 -1.23
CA THR A 317 -16.80 -25.95 -0.31
C THR A 317 -18.16 -25.49 -0.83
N ASP A 318 -18.89 -26.41 -1.44
CA ASP A 318 -20.31 -26.26 -1.79
C ASP A 318 -21.15 -26.21 -0.50
N GLY A 319 -21.11 -25.07 0.20
CA GLY A 319 -22.01 -24.75 1.29
C GLY A 319 -23.26 -24.06 0.77
N GLU A 320 -24.40 -24.75 0.77
CA GLU A 320 -25.72 -24.16 0.56
C GLU A 320 -26.06 -23.21 1.72
N GLU A 321 -25.76 -21.93 1.56
CA GLU A 321 -26.43 -20.88 2.34
C GLU A 321 -27.70 -20.44 1.61
N CYS A 322 -28.84 -20.78 2.22
CA CYS A 322 -30.19 -20.42 1.78
C CYS A 322 -30.41 -18.90 1.79
N PHE A 323 -30.20 -18.25 0.65
CA PHE A 323 -30.71 -16.90 0.39
C PHE A 323 -32.10 -16.99 -0.24
N ALA A 324 -33.14 -16.70 0.55
CA ALA A 324 -34.51 -16.56 0.06
C ALA A 324 -34.70 -15.19 -0.60
N SER A 325 -34.53 -15.13 -1.93
CA SER A 325 -35.02 -14.03 -2.78
C SER A 325 -36.06 -14.61 -3.73
N SER A 326 -37.22 -13.95 -3.87
CA SER A 326 -38.36 -14.29 -4.73
C SER A 326 -38.08 -14.19 -6.24
N THR A 327 -36.84 -14.45 -6.63
CA THR A 327 -36.37 -14.39 -8.01
C THR A 327 -36.75 -15.69 -8.71
N SER A 328 -37.57 -15.60 -9.75
CA SER A 328 -37.93 -16.79 -10.53
C SER A 328 -36.72 -17.34 -11.28
N ASP A 329 -36.60 -18.67 -11.38
CA ASP A 329 -35.54 -19.33 -12.16
C ASP A 329 -35.49 -18.83 -13.62
N LEU A 330 -36.66 -18.48 -14.17
CA LEU A 330 -36.79 -17.91 -15.51
C LEU A 330 -36.08 -16.55 -15.62
N GLU A 331 -36.27 -15.67 -14.64
CA GLU A 331 -35.62 -14.35 -14.59
C GLU A 331 -34.10 -14.49 -14.48
N MET A 332 -33.63 -15.39 -13.61
CA MET A 332 -32.21 -15.68 -13.46
C MET A 332 -31.59 -16.19 -14.77
N ASN A 333 -32.28 -17.09 -15.49
CA ASN A 333 -31.80 -17.61 -16.77
C ASN A 333 -31.76 -16.53 -17.86
N LEU A 334 -32.80 -15.68 -17.95
CA LEU A 334 -32.81 -14.55 -18.89
C LEU A 334 -31.67 -13.56 -18.59
N PHE A 335 -31.41 -13.26 -17.32
CA PHE A 335 -30.33 -12.38 -16.91
C PHE A 335 -28.95 -12.99 -17.21
N LYS A 336 -28.79 -14.30 -17.00
CA LYS A 336 -27.58 -15.03 -17.39
C LYS A 336 -27.34 -14.97 -18.89
N GLU A 337 -28.36 -15.22 -19.71
CA GLU A 337 -28.26 -15.13 -21.17
C GLU A 337 -27.93 -13.70 -21.63
N LYS A 338 -28.45 -12.68 -20.94
CA LYS A 338 -28.09 -11.28 -21.19
C LYS A 338 -26.60 -11.03 -20.95
N ILE A 339 -26.05 -11.46 -19.80
CA ILE A 339 -24.62 -11.35 -19.47
C ILE A 339 -23.76 -12.09 -20.51
N VAL A 340 -24.08 -13.34 -20.80
CA VAL A 340 -23.32 -14.17 -21.75
C VAL A 340 -23.43 -13.59 -23.17
N GLY A 341 -24.60 -13.07 -23.55
CA GLY A 341 -24.82 -12.40 -24.82
C GLY A 341 -23.93 -11.18 -25.01
N ILE A 342 -23.72 -10.37 -23.97
CA ILE A 342 -22.77 -9.24 -23.99
C ILE A 342 -21.35 -9.75 -24.21
N LEU A 343 -20.91 -10.73 -23.41
CA LEU A 343 -19.55 -11.28 -23.49
C LEU A 343 -19.26 -11.90 -24.87
N ARG A 344 -20.23 -12.60 -25.46
CA ARG A 344 -20.08 -13.21 -26.79
C ARG A 344 -20.01 -12.17 -27.89
N LYS A 345 -20.95 -11.20 -27.89
CA LYS A 345 -20.99 -10.13 -28.90
C LYS A 345 -19.75 -9.23 -28.88
N SER A 346 -19.17 -9.03 -27.69
CA SER A 346 -17.97 -8.22 -27.49
C SER A 346 -16.65 -9.01 -27.60
N GLY A 347 -16.70 -10.34 -27.79
CA GLY A 347 -15.50 -11.17 -27.92
C GLY A 347 -14.71 -11.39 -26.62
N PHE A 348 -15.35 -11.19 -25.45
CA PHE A 348 -14.73 -11.38 -24.14
C PHE A 348 -15.05 -12.75 -23.50
N GLU A 349 -15.97 -13.54 -24.05
CA GLU A 349 -16.40 -14.82 -23.47
C GLU A 349 -15.21 -15.76 -23.13
N ASP A 350 -14.26 -15.89 -24.05
CA ASP A 350 -13.09 -16.77 -23.91
C ASP A 350 -11.82 -16.05 -23.43
N LYS A 351 -11.86 -14.71 -23.28
CA LYS A 351 -10.73 -13.94 -22.78
C LYS A 351 -10.51 -14.22 -21.29
N ARG A 352 -9.24 -14.23 -20.87
CA ARG A 352 -8.84 -14.38 -19.46
C ARG A 352 -8.43 -13.01 -18.92
N PRO A 353 -8.93 -12.58 -17.76
CA PRO A 353 -8.59 -11.28 -17.16
C PRO A 353 -7.10 -10.99 -17.13
N SER A 354 -6.26 -12.01 -16.91
CA SER A 354 -4.80 -11.89 -16.89
C SER A 354 -4.16 -11.40 -18.21
N LYS A 355 -4.92 -11.35 -19.31
CA LYS A 355 -4.46 -10.93 -20.65
C LYS A 355 -5.22 -9.73 -21.21
N VAL A 356 -6.10 -9.12 -20.42
CA VAL A 356 -6.96 -8.03 -20.87
C VAL A 356 -6.40 -6.70 -20.38
N SER A 357 -6.31 -5.71 -21.26
CA SER A 357 -5.86 -4.35 -20.92
C SER A 357 -6.92 -3.57 -20.13
N ASN A 358 -6.50 -2.48 -19.48
CA ASN A 358 -7.43 -1.58 -18.81
C ASN A 358 -8.48 -0.99 -19.77
N GLU A 359 -8.09 -0.65 -21.00
CA GLU A 359 -8.99 -0.11 -22.03
C GLU A 359 -10.09 -1.13 -22.40
N ASP A 360 -9.69 -2.38 -22.65
CA ASP A 360 -10.61 -3.47 -22.95
C ASP A 360 -11.56 -3.75 -21.77
N LEU A 361 -11.05 -3.70 -20.54
CA LEU A 361 -11.86 -3.87 -19.32
C LEU A 361 -12.84 -2.72 -19.12
N LEU A 362 -12.44 -1.48 -19.41
CA LEU A 362 -13.31 -0.29 -19.36
C LEU A 362 -14.42 -0.40 -20.42
N HIS A 363 -14.07 -0.83 -21.63
CA HIS A 363 -15.04 -1.08 -22.68
C HIS A 363 -16.07 -2.14 -22.25
N LEU A 364 -15.61 -3.26 -21.70
CA LEU A 364 -16.50 -4.32 -21.21
C LEU A 364 -17.41 -3.83 -20.07
N LEU A 365 -16.87 -3.06 -19.12
CA LEU A 365 -17.66 -2.46 -18.04
C LEU A 365 -18.73 -1.50 -18.58
N SER A 366 -18.38 -0.66 -19.55
CA SER A 366 -19.34 0.23 -20.22
C SER A 366 -20.49 -0.55 -20.86
N LEU A 367 -20.21 -1.68 -21.51
CA LEU A 367 -21.25 -2.53 -22.11
C LEU A 367 -22.20 -3.13 -21.05
N PHE A 368 -21.66 -3.55 -19.91
CA PHE A 368 -22.48 -4.01 -18.78
C PHE A 368 -23.36 -2.88 -18.23
N ASN A 369 -22.78 -1.71 -17.99
CA ASN A 369 -23.52 -0.56 -17.46
C ASN A 369 -24.64 -0.10 -18.40
N GLN A 370 -24.38 -0.05 -19.72
CA GLN A 370 -25.40 0.26 -20.74
C GLN A 370 -26.53 -0.77 -20.76
N ALA A 371 -26.22 -2.03 -20.44
CA ALA A 371 -27.21 -3.08 -20.30
C ALA A 371 -27.89 -3.09 -18.91
N GLY A 372 -27.59 -2.14 -18.02
CA GLY A 372 -28.16 -2.06 -16.67
C GLY A 372 -27.63 -3.16 -15.73
N ILE A 373 -26.43 -3.67 -15.98
CA ILE A 373 -25.74 -4.64 -15.12
C ILE A 373 -24.65 -3.89 -14.38
N TYR A 374 -24.76 -3.81 -13.06
CA TYR A 374 -23.86 -3.06 -12.20
C TYR A 374 -23.17 -3.98 -11.19
N PHE A 375 -22.00 -3.57 -10.73
CA PHE A 375 -21.12 -4.32 -9.83
C PHE A 375 -21.03 -3.70 -8.45
N HIS A 376 -21.40 -2.43 -8.32
CA HIS A 376 -21.47 -1.67 -7.09
C HIS A 376 -22.88 -1.09 -6.89
N ASP A 377 -23.26 -0.90 -5.63
CA ASP A 377 -24.51 -0.26 -5.27
C ASP A 377 -24.36 1.26 -5.37
N HIS A 378 -25.00 1.86 -6.38
CA HIS A 378 -24.94 3.30 -6.63
C HIS A 378 -25.69 4.16 -5.60
N VAL A 379 -26.39 3.55 -4.64
CA VAL A 379 -26.99 4.27 -3.50
C VAL A 379 -25.94 4.65 -2.46
N LYS A 380 -24.84 3.90 -2.39
CA LYS A 380 -23.78 4.17 -1.42
C LYS A 380 -22.95 5.37 -1.89
N PRO A 381 -22.63 6.32 -0.99
CA PRO A 381 -21.79 7.45 -1.35
C PRO A 381 -20.45 6.98 -1.89
N ASN A 382 -19.86 7.75 -2.81
CA ASN A 382 -18.51 7.54 -3.30
C ASN A 382 -17.51 7.69 -2.14
N ASP A 383 -17.27 6.62 -1.38
CA ASP A 383 -16.27 6.58 -0.33
C ASP A 383 -14.88 6.33 -0.93
N LEU A 384 -14.41 7.33 -1.67
CA LEU A 384 -13.04 7.35 -2.22
C LEU A 384 -11.98 7.43 -1.10
N GLY A 385 -12.35 7.96 0.06
CA GLY A 385 -11.45 8.19 1.20
C GLY A 385 -11.12 6.95 2.01
N ASN A 386 -11.95 5.90 1.93
CA ASN A 386 -11.82 4.69 2.73
C ASN A 386 -11.53 3.44 1.89
N ALA A 387 -10.80 3.60 0.78
CA ALA A 387 -10.36 2.48 -0.05
C ALA A 387 -9.43 1.56 0.77
N ASN A 388 -9.95 0.39 1.17
CA ASN A 388 -9.20 -0.57 1.96
C ASN A 388 -8.23 -1.37 1.07
N ALA A 389 -7.17 -1.95 1.66
CA ALA A 389 -6.21 -2.80 0.93
C ALA A 389 -6.90 -3.90 0.09
N ALA A 390 -7.96 -4.48 0.68
CA ALA A 390 -8.80 -5.52 0.10
C ALA A 390 -9.64 -5.03 -1.10
N ASP A 391 -9.69 -3.72 -1.37
CA ASP A 391 -10.30 -3.17 -2.58
C ASP A 391 -9.33 -3.20 -3.78
N LEU A 392 -8.02 -3.31 -3.55
CA LEU A 392 -7.02 -3.37 -4.62
C LEU A 392 -6.39 -4.74 -4.83
N SER A 393 -6.14 -5.51 -3.76
CA SER A 393 -5.25 -6.68 -3.79
C SER A 393 -5.88 -7.96 -4.30
#